data_AF-A0A0R2NQW4-F1
#
_entry.id   AF-A0A0R2NQW4-F1
#
_cell.length_a   1.000
_cell.length_b   1.000
_cell.length_c   1.000
_cell.angle_alpha   90.00
_cell.angle_beta   90.00
_cell.angle_gamma   90.00
#
_symmetry.space_group_name_H-M   'P 1'
#
loop_
_entity.id
_entity.type
_entity.pdbx_description
1 polymer ?
#
loop_
_entity_poly.entity_id
_entity_poly.type
_entity_poly.pdbx_seq_one_letter_code
_entity_poly.pdbx_strand_id
1 'polypeptide(L)'
;MAFVNEYHYELADYGVGVVQQKVYYRFQLPKLEINTRPIVPRQIELFSRLPINYQLKFETATTPLHFDNGPSLSAIILDDSYYELLKNNVQHLNQMPILNAAALIFFKANAHLDIIARQAAGQKIKHRADTSKHFKDVCRLTSLLPVNGFDPLAVPKDCQHDLQHFIMLLVKEDAMIFKRRFRANRDFNLTQAEVVTNLRGLLP
;
A
#
# COMPACT_ATOMS: atom_id res chain seq x y z
N MET A 1 -22.09 4.96 4.92
CA MET A 1 -22.97 3.90 4.40
C MET A 1 -24.18 4.42 3.61
N ALA A 2 -24.31 5.73 3.33
CA ALA A 2 -25.41 6.27 2.51
C ALA A 2 -25.52 5.55 1.15
N PHE A 3 -24.38 5.33 0.48
CA PHE A 3 -24.30 4.64 -0.81
C PHE A 3 -24.82 3.19 -0.78
N VAL A 4 -24.44 2.39 0.23
CA VAL A 4 -24.91 0.99 0.37
C VAL A 4 -26.43 0.93 0.53
N ASN A 5 -26.99 1.85 1.33
CA ASN A 5 -28.42 1.91 1.59
C ASN A 5 -29.21 2.50 0.41
N GLU A 6 -28.68 3.53 -0.25
CA GLU A 6 -29.27 4.20 -1.41
C GLU A 6 -29.46 3.24 -2.58
N TYR A 7 -28.50 2.32 -2.78
CA TYR A 7 -28.54 1.34 -3.87
C TYR A 7 -28.97 -0.06 -3.42
N HIS A 8 -29.53 -0.19 -2.21
CA HIS A 8 -30.09 -1.44 -1.69
C HIS A 8 -29.15 -2.64 -1.80
N TYR A 9 -27.87 -2.42 -1.55
CA TYR A 9 -26.89 -3.49 -1.55
C TYR A 9 -27.21 -4.52 -0.45
N GLU A 10 -27.20 -5.79 -0.84
CA GLU A 10 -27.39 -6.92 0.06
C GLU A 10 -26.03 -7.37 0.62
N LEU A 11 -25.97 -7.74 1.90
CA LEU A 11 -24.75 -8.30 2.48
C LEU A 11 -24.50 -9.71 1.91
N ALA A 12 -23.44 -9.85 1.14
CA ALA A 12 -23.07 -11.11 0.51
C ALA A 12 -22.11 -11.95 1.38
N ASP A 13 -21.18 -11.33 2.12
CA ASP A 13 -20.16 -12.03 2.91
C ASP A 13 -19.53 -11.16 4.03
N TYR A 14 -18.85 -11.75 5.01
CA TYR A 14 -18.00 -11.06 6.01
C TYR A 14 -16.94 -12.01 6.61
N GLY A 15 -15.78 -11.47 6.99
CA GLY A 15 -14.69 -12.27 7.58
C GLY A 15 -14.44 -11.99 9.05
N VAL A 16 -13.85 -12.97 9.76
CA VAL A 16 -13.42 -12.87 11.16
C VAL A 16 -11.91 -13.07 11.28
N GLY A 17 -11.26 -12.27 12.13
CA GLY A 17 -9.82 -12.32 12.39
C GLY A 17 -9.44 -13.33 13.47
N VAL A 18 -8.15 -13.34 13.84
CA VAL A 18 -7.52 -14.29 14.78
C VAL A 18 -8.21 -14.36 16.15
N VAL A 19 -8.84 -13.28 16.58
CA VAL A 19 -9.59 -13.15 17.84
C VAL A 19 -11.11 -13.26 17.67
N GLN A 20 -11.58 -13.90 16.59
CA GLN A 20 -13.00 -14.06 16.20
C GLN A 20 -13.78 -12.75 16.01
N GLN A 21 -13.08 -11.63 15.82
CA GLN A 21 -13.70 -10.33 15.61
C GLN A 21 -13.78 -10.00 14.12
N LYS A 22 -14.86 -9.32 13.69
CA LYS A 22 -15.11 -9.06 12.26
C LYS A 22 -14.04 -8.14 11.67
N VAL A 23 -13.42 -8.58 10.58
CA VAL A 23 -12.32 -7.90 9.86
C VAL A 23 -12.64 -7.56 8.41
N TYR A 24 -13.77 -8.00 7.85
CA TYR A 24 -14.28 -7.42 6.58
C TYR A 24 -15.79 -7.63 6.38
N TYR A 25 -16.40 -6.89 5.46
CA TYR A 25 -17.78 -7.05 4.94
C TYR A 25 -17.78 -6.98 3.41
N ARG A 26 -18.65 -7.73 2.74
CA ARG A 26 -18.86 -7.69 1.28
C ARG A 26 -20.34 -7.52 0.99
N PHE A 27 -20.68 -6.59 0.13
CA PHE A 27 -22.03 -6.27 -0.29
C PHE A 27 -22.16 -6.46 -1.80
N GLN A 28 -23.31 -6.90 -2.29
CA GLN A 28 -23.60 -7.05 -3.72
C GLN A 28 -24.91 -6.34 -4.07
N LEU A 29 -24.98 -5.83 -5.31
CA LEU A 29 -26.26 -5.37 -5.85
C LEU A 29 -27.22 -6.55 -6.02
N PRO A 30 -28.52 -6.36 -5.76
CA PRO A 30 -29.52 -7.38 -6.03
C PRO A 30 -29.43 -7.86 -7.48
N LYS A 31 -29.52 -9.18 -7.71
CA LYS A 31 -29.33 -9.78 -9.04
C LYS A 31 -30.19 -9.15 -10.14
N LEU A 32 -31.39 -8.72 -9.76
CA LEU A 32 -32.34 -8.09 -10.68
C LEU A 32 -31.90 -6.69 -11.12
N GLU A 33 -31.12 -5.99 -10.30
CA GLU A 33 -30.68 -4.61 -10.55
C GLU A 33 -29.34 -4.52 -11.26
N ILE A 34 -28.55 -5.60 -11.25
CA ILE A 34 -27.19 -5.66 -11.77
C ILE A 34 -27.07 -5.21 -13.24
N ASN A 35 -28.05 -5.55 -14.08
CA ASN A 35 -28.04 -5.18 -15.50
C ASN A 35 -28.74 -3.84 -15.79
N THR A 36 -29.36 -3.23 -14.78
CA THR A 36 -30.11 -1.98 -14.91
C THR A 36 -29.31 -0.76 -14.46
N ARG A 37 -28.15 -0.95 -13.81
CA ARG A 37 -27.32 0.11 -13.21
C ARG A 37 -25.83 -0.08 -13.54
N PRO A 38 -25.41 0.16 -14.80
CA PRO A 38 -24.05 -0.15 -15.27
C PRO A 38 -22.94 0.69 -14.61
N ILE A 39 -23.29 1.84 -14.00
CA ILE A 39 -22.34 2.74 -13.33
C ILE A 39 -22.17 2.45 -11.84
N VAL A 40 -22.97 1.56 -11.27
CA VAL A 40 -22.96 1.22 -9.83
C VAL A 40 -22.17 -0.07 -9.63
N PRO A 41 -21.19 -0.14 -8.70
CA PRO A 41 -20.38 -1.34 -8.51
C PRO A 41 -21.23 -2.59 -8.23
N ARG A 42 -20.99 -3.70 -8.93
CA ARG A 42 -21.74 -4.94 -8.64
C ARG A 42 -21.46 -5.49 -7.24
N GLN A 43 -20.33 -5.12 -6.65
CA GLN A 43 -19.88 -5.58 -5.34
C GLN A 43 -19.05 -4.50 -4.65
N ILE A 44 -19.17 -4.40 -3.32
CA ILE A 44 -18.39 -3.53 -2.45
C ILE A 44 -17.77 -4.39 -1.35
N GLU A 45 -16.48 -4.23 -1.05
CA GLU A 45 -15.80 -4.92 0.05
C GLU A 45 -15.17 -3.90 1.02
N LEU A 46 -15.37 -4.10 2.31
CA LEU A 46 -14.84 -3.28 3.40
C LEU A 46 -13.94 -4.14 4.27
N PHE A 47 -12.65 -3.82 4.41
CA PHE A 47 -11.72 -4.54 5.27
C PHE A 47 -11.33 -3.69 6.49
N SER A 48 -11.05 -4.32 7.62
CA SER A 48 -10.61 -3.71 8.87
C SER A 48 -9.61 -4.61 9.59
N ARG A 49 -8.54 -4.00 10.10
CA ARG A 49 -7.44 -4.69 10.81
C ARG A 49 -7.75 -4.87 12.28
N LEU A 50 -8.41 -3.87 12.85
CA LEU A 50 -8.97 -3.93 14.18
C LEU A 50 -10.38 -4.53 14.11
N PRO A 51 -10.80 -5.23 15.17
CA PRO A 51 -12.20 -5.50 15.40
C PRO A 51 -13.05 -4.27 15.12
N ILE A 52 -14.03 -4.42 14.24
CA ILE A 52 -15.01 -3.36 14.04
C ILE A 52 -15.87 -3.34 15.32
N ASN A 53 -15.47 -2.52 16.30
CA ASN A 53 -16.22 -2.26 17.55
C ASN A 53 -17.52 -1.45 17.30
N TYR A 54 -17.91 -1.32 16.05
CA TYR A 54 -19.17 -0.72 15.61
C TYR A 54 -20.13 -1.84 15.22
N GLN A 55 -21.23 -1.98 15.96
CA GLN A 55 -22.29 -2.93 15.61
C GLN A 55 -23.05 -2.44 14.36
N LEU A 56 -22.71 -3.00 13.20
CA LEU A 56 -23.58 -2.92 12.01
C LEU A 56 -24.84 -3.76 12.28
N LYS A 57 -25.98 -3.09 12.40
CA LYS A 57 -27.28 -3.69 12.67
C LYS A 57 -27.85 -4.35 11.41
N PHE A 58 -27.75 -5.67 11.28
CA PHE A 58 -28.47 -6.46 10.25
C PHE A 58 -28.85 -7.84 10.80
N GLU A 59 -29.95 -8.39 10.28
CA GLU A 59 -30.51 -9.70 10.67
C GLU A 59 -29.60 -10.85 10.20
N THR A 60 -29.29 -11.78 11.11
CA THR A 60 -28.15 -12.71 11.02
C THR A 60 -28.50 -14.11 10.50
N ALA A 61 -27.63 -14.69 9.67
CA ALA A 61 -27.36 -16.13 9.60
C ALA A 61 -25.90 -16.38 9.16
N THR A 62 -25.30 -17.52 9.55
CA THR A 62 -23.87 -17.85 9.43
C THR A 62 -23.60 -19.05 8.52
N THR A 63 -22.59 -18.95 7.64
CA THR A 63 -22.02 -20.12 6.94
C THR A 63 -20.51 -19.92 6.69
N PRO A 64 -19.62 -20.86 7.04
CA PRO A 64 -18.19 -20.75 6.80
C PRO A 64 -17.79 -21.24 5.40
N LEU A 65 -16.73 -20.67 4.81
CA LEU A 65 -16.09 -21.20 3.60
C LEU A 65 -14.56 -21.23 3.73
N HIS A 66 -13.99 -22.34 3.26
CA HIS A 66 -12.56 -22.66 3.20
C HIS A 66 -11.92 -22.09 1.93
N PHE A 67 -10.64 -21.72 2.00
CA PHE A 67 -9.82 -21.38 0.84
C PHE A 67 -8.75 -22.45 0.64
N ASP A 68 -8.63 -23.02 -0.57
CA ASP A 68 -7.58 -24.01 -0.85
C ASP A 68 -6.17 -23.41 -0.86
N ASN A 69 -5.99 -22.11 -1.19
CA ASN A 69 -4.73 -21.33 -1.11
C ASN A 69 -5.00 -19.83 -1.42
N GLY A 70 -5.85 -19.15 -0.64
CA GLY A 70 -6.31 -17.78 -0.92
C GLY A 70 -5.18 -16.75 -1.19
N PRO A 71 -5.42 -15.68 -1.98
CA PRO A 71 -4.47 -14.57 -2.07
C PRO A 71 -4.23 -14.01 -0.66
N SER A 72 -2.97 -13.78 -0.30
CA SER A 72 -2.62 -13.36 1.05
C SER A 72 -3.38 -12.09 1.43
N LEU A 73 -4.20 -12.15 2.48
CA LEU A 73 -4.90 -10.99 3.05
C LEU A 73 -3.91 -9.88 3.49
N SER A 74 -2.64 -10.24 3.73
CA SER A 74 -1.54 -9.29 3.94
C SER A 74 -1.24 -8.40 2.74
N ALA A 75 -1.69 -8.75 1.52
CA ALA A 75 -1.53 -7.90 0.34
C ALA A 75 -2.51 -6.71 0.32
N ILE A 76 -3.55 -6.73 1.15
CA ILE A 76 -4.59 -5.68 1.26
C ILE A 76 -4.46 -4.92 2.58
N ILE A 77 -3.87 -5.55 3.61
CA ILE A 77 -3.79 -5.06 4.97
C ILE A 77 -2.40 -4.46 5.24
N LEU A 78 -2.34 -3.14 5.41
CA LEU A 78 -1.15 -2.44 5.88
C LEU A 78 -0.90 -2.72 7.36
N ASP A 79 0.34 -2.75 7.82
CA ASP A 79 0.62 -2.67 9.25
C ASP A 79 0.25 -1.27 9.81
N ASP A 80 0.20 -1.14 11.14
CA ASP A 80 -0.23 0.10 11.80
C ASP A 80 0.67 1.29 11.45
N SER A 81 1.98 1.07 11.38
CA SER A 81 2.96 2.12 11.07
C SER A 81 2.74 2.64 9.65
N TYR A 82 2.63 1.77 8.64
CA TYR A 82 2.36 2.20 7.27
C TYR A 82 0.95 2.75 7.07
N TYR A 83 -0.04 2.28 7.83
CA TYR A 83 -1.39 2.85 7.79
C TYR A 83 -1.42 4.30 8.31
N GLU A 84 -0.80 4.57 9.46
CA GLU A 84 -0.71 5.94 9.99
C GLU A 84 0.10 6.84 9.05
N LEU A 85 1.19 6.32 8.46
CA LEU A 85 1.93 7.05 7.45
C LEU A 85 1.06 7.43 6.25
N LEU A 86 0.26 6.49 5.72
CA LEU A 86 -0.66 6.75 4.61
C LEU A 86 -1.66 7.83 4.99
N LYS A 87 -2.36 7.65 6.11
CA LYS A 87 -3.44 8.52 6.56
C LYS A 87 -2.99 9.97 6.74
N ASN A 88 -1.81 10.17 7.33
CA ASN A 88 -1.28 11.51 7.64
C ASN A 88 -0.65 12.21 6.43
N ASN A 89 -0.49 11.53 5.30
CA ASN A 89 0.22 12.05 4.12
C ASN A 89 -0.63 12.07 2.85
N VAL A 90 -1.95 11.92 2.99
CA VAL A 90 -2.89 12.17 1.89
C VAL A 90 -3.05 13.67 1.66
N GLN A 91 -2.90 14.09 0.41
CA GLN A 91 -3.19 15.44 -0.09
C GLN A 91 -4.33 15.37 -1.11
N HIS A 92 -5.01 16.49 -1.36
CA HIS A 92 -6.06 16.56 -2.37
C HIS A 92 -5.60 17.33 -3.61
N LEU A 93 -5.64 16.68 -4.77
CA LEU A 93 -5.44 17.30 -6.08
C LEU A 93 -6.75 17.24 -6.86
N ASN A 94 -7.32 18.39 -7.23
CA ASN A 94 -8.61 18.45 -7.93
C ASN A 94 -9.70 17.61 -7.24
N GLN A 95 -9.78 17.72 -5.91
CA GLN A 95 -10.68 16.95 -5.02
C GLN A 95 -10.36 15.45 -4.90
N MET A 96 -9.39 14.92 -5.65
CA MET A 96 -8.96 13.52 -5.54
C MET A 96 -7.90 13.36 -4.43
N PRO A 97 -8.08 12.42 -3.49
CA PRO A 97 -7.06 12.09 -2.51
C PRO A 97 -5.88 11.38 -3.20
N ILE A 98 -4.68 11.90 -3.02
CA ILE A 98 -3.43 11.36 -3.56
C ILE A 98 -2.42 11.30 -2.42
N LEU A 99 -1.66 10.21 -2.35
CA LEU A 99 -0.55 10.10 -1.40
C LEU A 99 0.63 10.99 -1.85
N ASN A 100 1.23 11.74 -0.93
CA ASN A 100 2.38 12.58 -1.27
C ASN A 100 3.63 11.74 -1.65
N ALA A 101 4.57 12.38 -2.37
CA ALA A 101 5.77 11.70 -2.87
C ALA A 101 6.65 11.14 -1.75
N ALA A 102 6.75 11.85 -0.62
CA ALA A 102 7.52 11.41 0.54
C ALA A 102 6.97 10.10 1.12
N ALA A 103 5.66 10.00 1.39
CA ALA A 103 5.05 8.76 1.86
C ALA A 103 5.15 7.64 0.82
N LEU A 104 4.96 7.94 -0.48
CA LEU A 104 5.17 6.96 -1.55
C LEU A 104 6.58 6.36 -1.54
N ILE A 105 7.61 7.14 -1.21
CA ILE A 105 8.99 6.65 -1.06
C ILE A 105 9.08 5.57 0.01
N PHE A 106 8.52 5.78 1.20
CA PHE A 106 8.51 4.77 2.27
C PHE A 106 7.83 3.48 1.82
N PHE A 107 6.64 3.56 1.22
CA PHE A 107 5.93 2.38 0.70
C PHE A 107 6.75 1.59 -0.32
N LYS A 108 7.43 2.30 -1.23
CA LYS A 108 8.26 1.66 -2.27
C LYS A 108 9.55 1.09 -1.69
N ALA A 109 10.16 1.74 -0.69
CA ALA A 109 11.31 1.24 0.03
C ALA A 109 10.96 -0.08 0.73
N ASN A 110 9.85 -0.12 1.49
CA ASN A 110 9.37 -1.33 2.15
C ASN A 110 9.13 -2.48 1.17
N ALA A 111 8.41 -2.21 0.08
CA ALA A 111 8.12 -3.22 -0.93
C ALA A 111 9.40 -3.79 -1.57
N HIS A 112 10.45 -2.99 -1.70
CA HIS A 112 11.76 -3.45 -2.16
C HIS A 112 12.44 -4.37 -1.12
N LEU A 113 12.41 -3.99 0.16
CA LEU A 113 12.97 -4.80 1.25
C LEU A 113 12.25 -6.15 1.39
N ASP A 114 10.93 -6.15 1.32
CA ASP A 114 10.12 -7.36 1.39
C ASP A 114 10.44 -8.31 0.22
N ILE A 115 10.62 -7.77 -0.99
CA ILE A 115 11.10 -8.54 -2.14
C ILE A 115 12.46 -9.20 -1.85
N ILE A 116 13.43 -8.45 -1.31
CA ILE A 116 14.76 -8.97 -0.98
C ILE A 116 14.67 -10.08 0.07
N ALA A 117 13.88 -9.86 1.12
CA ALA A 117 13.67 -10.84 2.19
C ALA A 117 13.06 -12.15 1.63
N ARG A 118 12.05 -12.03 0.77
CA ARG A 118 11.44 -13.19 0.10
C ARG A 118 12.40 -13.94 -0.80
N GLN A 119 13.29 -13.24 -1.52
CA GLN A 119 14.36 -13.89 -2.31
C GLN A 119 15.35 -14.62 -1.42
N ALA A 120 15.77 -14.01 -0.31
CA ALA A 120 16.68 -14.64 0.65
C ALA A 120 16.06 -15.90 1.28
N ALA A 121 14.73 -15.92 1.46
CA ALA A 121 13.97 -17.09 1.91
C ALA A 121 13.72 -18.14 0.80
N GLY A 122 14.31 -17.99 -0.39
CA GLY A 122 14.20 -18.97 -1.48
C GLY A 122 12.89 -18.93 -2.27
N GLN A 123 12.04 -17.91 -2.08
CA GLN A 123 10.78 -17.80 -2.83
C GLN A 123 11.03 -17.39 -4.29
N LYS A 124 10.37 -18.08 -5.23
CA LYS A 124 10.43 -17.73 -6.66
C LYS A 124 9.59 -16.49 -6.94
N ILE A 125 10.26 -15.37 -7.24
CA ILE A 125 9.58 -14.16 -7.73
C ILE A 125 9.14 -14.37 -9.18
N LYS A 126 7.83 -14.24 -9.44
CA LYS A 126 7.22 -14.49 -10.75
C LYS A 126 7.69 -13.50 -11.82
N HIS A 127 7.97 -12.24 -11.49
CA HIS A 127 8.46 -11.23 -12.43
C HIS A 127 9.75 -10.54 -11.96
N ARG A 128 10.84 -10.67 -12.73
CA ARG A 128 12.11 -9.96 -12.51
C ARG A 128 12.01 -8.43 -12.59
N ALA A 129 11.01 -7.91 -13.31
CA ALA A 129 10.77 -6.47 -13.37
C ALA A 129 10.41 -5.90 -11.99
N ASP A 130 9.71 -6.68 -11.17
CA ASP A 130 9.24 -6.25 -9.84
C ASP A 130 10.40 -5.96 -8.88
N THR A 131 11.52 -6.69 -9.02
CA THR A 131 12.69 -6.55 -8.14
C THR A 131 13.37 -5.19 -8.28
N SER A 132 13.44 -4.67 -9.52
CA SER A 132 14.09 -3.38 -9.79
C SER A 132 13.12 -2.20 -9.81
N LYS A 133 11.83 -2.45 -10.04
CA LYS A 133 10.81 -1.42 -10.18
C LYS A 133 10.72 -0.54 -8.93
N HIS A 134 10.53 -1.15 -7.76
CA HIS A 134 10.39 -0.40 -6.51
C HIS A 134 11.64 0.41 -6.17
N PHE A 135 12.84 -0.16 -6.37
CA PHE A 135 14.09 0.57 -6.21
C PHE A 135 14.17 1.81 -7.11
N LYS A 136 13.84 1.67 -8.40
CA LYS A 136 13.83 2.79 -9.35
C LYS A 136 12.76 3.81 -8.99
N ASP A 137 11.57 3.35 -8.58
CA ASP A 137 10.48 4.22 -8.13
C ASP A 137 10.94 5.08 -6.96
N VAL A 138 11.58 4.51 -5.92
CA VAL A 138 12.15 5.29 -4.79
C VAL A 138 13.10 6.37 -5.30
N CYS A 139 14.07 6.00 -6.13
CA CYS A 139 15.07 6.95 -6.63
C CYS A 139 14.41 8.08 -7.44
N ARG A 140 13.48 7.75 -8.35
CA ARG A 140 12.79 8.73 -9.19
C ARG A 140 11.88 9.64 -8.37
N LEU A 141 11.18 9.12 -7.37
CA LEU A 141 10.30 9.91 -6.52
C LEU A 141 11.06 10.98 -5.73
N THR A 142 12.37 10.81 -5.49
CA THR A 142 13.15 11.84 -4.79
C THR A 142 13.21 13.18 -5.52
N SER A 143 13.03 13.22 -6.84
CA SER A 143 12.94 14.48 -7.60
C SER A 143 11.60 15.21 -7.44
N LEU A 144 10.60 14.53 -6.86
CA LEU A 144 9.26 15.06 -6.62
C LEU A 144 9.03 15.38 -5.13
N LEU A 145 10.09 15.34 -4.33
CA LEU A 145 9.97 15.65 -2.90
C LEU A 145 9.45 17.08 -2.71
N PRO A 146 8.46 17.25 -1.83
CA PRO A 146 7.92 18.57 -1.58
C PRO A 146 8.99 19.41 -0.88
N VAL A 147 9.10 20.68 -1.28
CA VAL A 147 10.02 21.63 -0.64
C VAL A 147 9.62 21.89 0.83
N ASN A 148 8.31 21.82 1.12
CA ASN A 148 7.71 22.03 2.45
C ASN A 148 6.52 21.08 2.65
N GLY A 149 6.11 20.86 3.91
CA GLY A 149 4.85 20.14 4.21
C GLY A 149 4.99 18.63 4.39
N PHE A 150 6.21 18.14 4.58
CA PHE A 150 6.47 16.81 5.13
C PHE A 150 7.21 16.97 6.45
N ASP A 151 6.76 16.30 7.50
CA ASP A 151 7.40 16.30 8.81
C ASP A 151 8.07 14.93 9.07
N PRO A 152 9.41 14.84 8.97
CA PRO A 152 10.13 13.61 9.29
C PRO A 152 9.90 13.08 10.72
N LEU A 153 9.62 13.97 11.67
CA LEU A 153 9.38 13.60 13.08
C LEU A 153 8.03 12.91 13.27
N ALA A 154 7.07 13.15 12.37
CA ALA A 154 5.75 12.53 12.39
C ALA A 154 5.74 11.13 11.74
N VAL A 155 6.84 10.70 11.11
CA VAL A 155 6.95 9.38 10.49
C VAL A 155 7.04 8.30 11.57
N PRO A 156 6.24 7.22 11.54
CA PRO A 156 6.37 6.11 12.47
C PRO A 156 7.76 5.47 12.43
N LYS A 157 8.27 5.06 13.61
CA LYS A 157 9.64 4.55 13.75
C LYS A 157 9.93 3.37 12.83
N ASP A 158 9.01 2.44 12.66
CA ASP A 158 9.24 1.26 11.79
C ASP A 158 9.48 1.68 10.34
N CYS A 159 8.68 2.63 9.83
CA CYS A 159 8.87 3.21 8.50
C CYS A 159 10.24 3.91 8.37
N GLN A 160 10.70 4.59 9.43
CA GLN A 160 12.04 5.20 9.44
C GLN A 160 13.14 4.13 9.35
N HIS A 161 13.04 3.05 10.13
CA HIS A 161 14.02 1.95 10.10
C HIS A 161 14.07 1.28 8.72
N ASP A 162 12.91 1.05 8.09
CA ASP A 162 12.85 0.51 6.73
C ASP A 162 13.54 1.43 5.72
N LEU A 163 13.28 2.73 5.79
CA LEU A 163 13.94 3.69 4.89
C LEU A 163 15.45 3.76 5.16
N GLN A 164 15.89 3.72 6.43
CA GLN A 164 17.31 3.63 6.78
C GLN A 164 17.96 2.37 6.18
N HIS A 165 17.30 1.23 6.28
CA HIS A 165 17.79 -0.02 5.72
C HIS A 165 17.87 0.04 4.18
N PHE A 166 16.87 0.63 3.52
CA PHE A 166 16.93 0.89 2.09
C PHE A 166 18.11 1.80 1.72
N ILE A 167 18.34 2.90 2.46
CA ILE A 167 19.48 3.80 2.22
C ILE A 167 20.80 3.05 2.38
N MET A 168 20.93 2.16 3.37
CA MET A 168 22.14 1.35 3.53
C MET A 168 22.40 0.44 2.32
N LEU A 169 21.36 -0.17 1.75
CA LEU A 169 21.48 -0.97 0.53
C LEU A 169 21.86 -0.10 -0.67
N LEU A 170 21.24 1.08 -0.79
CA LEU A 170 21.54 2.04 -1.85
C LEU A 170 23.00 2.54 -1.77
N VAL A 171 23.51 2.86 -0.59
CA VAL A 171 24.90 3.31 -0.38
C VAL A 171 25.91 2.21 -0.68
N LYS A 172 25.58 0.95 -0.39
CA LYS A 172 26.44 -0.19 -0.69
C LYS A 172 26.45 -0.58 -2.17
N GLU A 173 25.48 -0.11 -2.96
CA GLU A 173 25.41 -0.43 -4.38
C GLU A 173 26.56 0.24 -5.15
N ASP A 174 27.24 -0.55 -5.98
CA ASP A 174 28.30 -0.05 -6.85
C ASP A 174 27.77 1.04 -7.81
N ALA A 175 28.54 2.12 -7.97
CA ALA A 175 28.15 3.28 -8.76
C ALA A 175 27.91 2.95 -10.25
N MET A 176 28.63 1.98 -10.83
CA MET A 176 28.38 1.53 -12.21
C MET A 176 27.08 0.74 -12.30
N ILE A 177 26.79 -0.11 -11.30
CA ILE A 177 25.51 -0.82 -11.22
C ILE A 177 24.36 0.17 -11.10
N PHE A 178 24.46 1.16 -10.21
CA PHE A 178 23.46 2.21 -10.05
C PHE A 178 23.20 2.93 -11.38
N LYS A 179 24.25 3.45 -12.05
CA LYS A 179 24.13 4.10 -13.37
C LYS A 179 23.45 3.19 -14.40
N ARG A 180 23.81 1.91 -14.43
CA ARG A 180 23.23 0.93 -15.35
C ARG A 180 21.72 0.74 -15.14
N ARG A 181 21.21 0.84 -13.91
CA ARG A 181 19.76 0.73 -13.63
C ARG A 181 18.94 1.77 -14.37
N PHE A 182 19.50 2.97 -14.56
CA PHE A 182 18.80 4.12 -15.15
C PHE A 182 19.21 4.44 -16.58
N ARG A 183 20.04 3.60 -17.24
CA ARG A 183 20.51 3.84 -18.62
C ARG A 183 19.39 4.04 -19.64
N ALA A 184 18.24 3.39 -19.44
CA ALA A 184 17.06 3.53 -20.31
C ALA A 184 16.11 4.67 -19.88
N ASN A 185 16.34 5.29 -18.72
CA ASN A 185 15.50 6.34 -18.13
C ASN A 185 16.14 7.71 -18.40
N ARG A 186 15.91 8.26 -19.60
CA ARG A 186 16.50 9.55 -20.04
C ARG A 186 16.04 10.75 -19.21
N ASP A 187 14.93 10.60 -18.50
CA ASP A 187 14.32 11.58 -17.60
C ASP A 187 14.93 11.56 -16.19
N PHE A 188 15.74 10.56 -15.85
CA PHE A 188 16.36 10.44 -14.54
C PHE A 188 17.79 11.01 -14.53
N ASN A 189 17.95 12.16 -13.87
CA ASN A 189 19.20 12.93 -13.88
C ASN A 189 19.91 13.02 -12.51
N LEU A 190 19.37 12.35 -11.48
CA LEU A 190 19.97 12.38 -10.15
C LEU A 190 21.13 11.39 -10.03
N THR A 191 22.20 11.83 -9.37
CA THR A 191 23.29 10.97 -8.93
C THR A 191 22.87 10.12 -7.72
N GLN A 192 23.57 9.02 -7.49
CA GLN A 192 23.36 8.18 -6.31
C GLN A 192 23.50 8.98 -5.00
N ALA A 193 24.48 9.90 -4.95
CA ALA A 193 24.70 10.76 -3.79
C ALA A 193 23.54 11.73 -3.54
N GLU A 194 22.99 12.36 -4.59
CA GLU A 194 21.82 13.23 -4.47
C GLU A 194 20.58 12.45 -4.01
N VAL A 195 20.35 11.25 -4.54
CA VAL A 195 19.25 10.38 -4.07
C VAL A 195 19.44 10.06 -2.58
N VAL A 196 20.64 9.67 -2.15
CA VAL A 196 20.92 9.38 -0.73
C VAL A 196 20.67 10.61 0.14
N THR A 197 21.15 11.79 -0.27
CA THR A 197 20.91 13.05 0.46
C THR A 197 19.42 13.35 0.59
N ASN A 198 18.67 13.23 -0.50
CA ASN A 198 17.22 13.45 -0.52
C ASN A 198 16.48 12.48 0.40
N LEU A 199 16.83 11.19 0.38
CA LEU A 199 16.21 10.19 1.25
C LEU A 199 16.55 10.42 2.74
N ARG A 200 17.78 10.84 3.05
CA ARG A 200 18.16 11.20 4.43
C ARG A 200 17.37 12.40 4.95
N GLY A 201 16.98 13.34 4.09
CA GLY A 201 16.11 14.46 4.46
C GLY A 201 14.69 14.06 4.87
N LEU A 202 14.27 12.81 4.63
CA LEU A 202 12.98 12.27 5.08
C LEU A 202 13.05 11.59 6.45
N LEU A 203 14.23 11.55 7.07
CA LEU A 203 14.45 10.98 8.38
C LEU A 203 14.69 12.10 9.41
N PRO A 204 14.36 11.87 10.70
CA PRO A 204 14.75 12.76 11.80
C PRO A 204 16.25 13.04 11.90
#